data_AF-A0A3G6PJ06-F1
#
_entry.id   AF-A0A3G6PJ06-F1
#
_cell.length_a   1.000
_cell.length_b   1.000
_cell.length_c   1.000
_cell.angle_alpha   90.00
_cell.angle_beta   90.00
_cell.angle_gamma   90.00
#
_symmetry.space_group_name_H-M   'P 1'
#
loop_
_entity.id
_entity.type
_entity.pdbx_description
1 polymer ?
#
loop_
_entity_poly.entity_id
_entity_poly.type
_entity_poly.pdbx_seq_one_letter_code
_entity_poly.pdbx_strand_id
1 'polypeptide(L)'
;MKDFDPKTITRIKNISNKEYGKAYLDLVDKEFVLHYPNKKVNSILDAQTNEIVILYQKMKDGKRYLTHLVKPIDYKIIEEGIRENYKFGRIFQVIAYTGENGKIPFKDTLLSNLDFRNKGWGDAVELAKISKTNQIESIQNEIYTMFKPFFT
;
A
#
# COMPACT_ATOMS: atom_id res chain seq x y z
N MET A 1 2.81 -18.69 -12.31
CA MET A 1 2.46 -17.58 -11.40
C MET A 1 2.91 -18.00 -10.02
N LYS A 2 3.74 -17.22 -9.31
CA LYS A 2 4.06 -17.57 -7.92
C LYS A 2 2.80 -17.33 -7.10
N ASP A 3 2.20 -18.39 -6.57
CA ASP A 3 1.16 -18.24 -5.55
C ASP A 3 1.82 -17.61 -4.33
N PHE A 4 1.39 -16.41 -3.96
CA PHE A 4 1.84 -15.74 -2.75
C PHE A 4 1.01 -16.25 -1.58
N ASP A 5 1.62 -16.44 -0.42
CA ASP A 5 0.86 -16.76 0.79
C ASP A 5 0.11 -15.49 1.25
N PRO A 6 -1.23 -15.52 1.37
CA PRO A 6 -2.01 -14.40 1.90
C PRO A 6 -1.46 -13.84 3.22
N LYS A 7 -0.83 -14.69 4.05
CA LYS A 7 -0.22 -14.28 5.33
C LYS A 7 0.92 -13.29 5.19
N THR A 8 1.52 -13.19 4.01
CA THR A 8 2.56 -12.18 3.72
C THR A 8 1.99 -10.78 3.57
N ILE A 9 0.67 -10.62 3.41
CA ILE A 9 0.00 -9.32 3.41
C ILE A 9 -0.12 -8.85 4.86
N THR A 10 0.83 -8.02 5.32
CA THR A 10 0.93 -7.65 6.74
C THR A 10 0.69 -6.17 6.99
N ARG A 11 0.79 -5.32 5.97
CA ARG A 11 0.78 -3.86 6.13
C ARG A 11 -0.16 -3.17 5.15
N ILE A 12 -0.59 -1.97 5.52
CA ILE A 12 -1.40 -1.09 4.69
C ILE A 12 -0.87 0.35 4.75
N LYS A 13 -0.82 1.02 3.59
CA LYS A 13 -0.34 2.41 3.47
C LYS A 13 -1.30 3.24 2.62
N ASN A 14 -1.61 4.43 3.11
CA ASN A 14 -2.28 5.46 2.32
C ASN A 14 -1.24 6.15 1.42
N ILE A 15 -1.52 6.22 0.13
CA ILE A 15 -0.78 7.01 -0.86
C ILE A 15 -1.68 8.13 -1.38
N SER A 16 -1.09 9.29 -1.64
CA SER A 16 -1.82 10.44 -2.16
C SER A 16 -0.93 11.28 -3.05
N ASN A 17 -1.52 11.83 -4.11
CA ASN A 17 -0.89 12.85 -4.93
C ASN A 17 -1.88 14.01 -5.05
N LYS A 18 -1.65 15.09 -4.31
CA LYS A 18 -2.59 16.23 -4.27
C LYS A 18 -2.69 16.95 -5.61
N GLU A 19 -1.61 16.98 -6.37
CA GLU A 19 -1.51 17.71 -7.64
C GLU A 19 -2.34 17.02 -8.73
N TYR A 20 -2.16 15.70 -8.90
CA TYR A 20 -2.83 14.95 -9.97
C TYR A 20 -4.10 14.22 -9.50
N GLY A 21 -4.29 14.08 -8.18
CA GLY A 21 -5.39 13.34 -7.56
C GLY A 21 -5.28 11.81 -7.66
N LYS A 22 -4.16 11.31 -8.21
CA LYS A 22 -3.83 9.89 -8.34
C LYS A 22 -2.33 9.67 -8.07
N ALA A 23 -2.01 8.67 -7.25
CA ALA A 23 -0.64 8.28 -6.92
C ALA A 23 -0.34 6.91 -7.52
N TYR A 24 0.72 6.83 -8.33
CA TYR A 24 1.27 5.61 -8.90
C TYR A 24 0.31 4.80 -9.81
N LEU A 25 -0.88 5.34 -10.14
CA LEU A 25 -1.86 4.72 -11.06
C LEU A 25 -1.49 4.89 -12.54
N ASP A 26 -0.37 5.52 -12.82
CA ASP A 26 0.22 5.74 -14.14
C ASP A 26 1.53 4.95 -14.31
N LEU A 27 1.99 4.28 -13.26
CA LEU A 27 3.19 3.46 -13.33
C LEU A 27 2.87 2.10 -13.94
N VAL A 28 3.44 1.87 -15.11
CA VAL A 28 3.42 0.56 -15.79
C VAL A 28 4.63 -0.29 -15.35
N ASP A 29 5.57 0.32 -14.64
CA ASP A 29 6.80 -0.31 -14.18
C ASP A 29 6.54 -1.35 -13.08
N LYS A 30 7.35 -2.42 -13.10
CA LYS A 30 7.32 -3.46 -12.06
C LYS A 30 7.88 -2.98 -10.72
N GLU A 31 8.62 -1.87 -10.71
CA GLU A 31 9.28 -1.34 -9.52
C GLU A 31 9.18 0.18 -9.49
N PHE A 32 9.06 0.75 -8.30
CA PHE A 32 9.03 2.21 -8.12
C PHE A 32 9.46 2.64 -6.72
N VAL A 33 9.82 3.92 -6.59
CA VAL A 33 10.13 4.52 -5.29
C VAL A 33 8.83 4.90 -4.57
N LEU A 34 8.52 4.18 -3.50
CA LEU A 34 7.39 4.50 -2.64
C LEU A 34 7.82 5.54 -1.61
N HIS A 35 7.36 6.78 -1.79
CA HIS A 35 7.71 7.88 -0.90
C HIS A 35 6.97 7.85 0.45
N TYR A 36 7.64 8.37 1.46
CA TYR A 36 7.11 8.59 2.80
C TYR A 36 7.18 10.09 3.14
N PRO A 37 6.24 10.61 3.94
CA PRO A 37 6.38 11.95 4.49
C PRO A 37 7.72 12.07 5.24
N ASN A 38 8.42 13.20 5.14
CA ASN A 38 9.73 13.36 5.82
C ASN A 38 9.67 13.06 7.32
N LYS A 39 8.57 13.40 7.98
CA LYS A 39 8.30 13.09 9.41
C LYS A 39 8.20 11.59 9.74
N LYS A 40 8.18 10.73 8.72
CA LYS A 40 8.10 9.26 8.79
C LYS A 40 9.35 8.58 8.21
N VAL A 41 10.45 9.30 8.05
CA VAL A 41 11.71 8.73 7.54
C VAL A 41 12.17 7.50 8.34
N ASN A 42 11.99 7.53 9.66
CA ASN A 42 12.39 6.44 10.56
C ASN A 42 11.58 5.14 10.38
N SER A 43 10.41 5.18 9.73
CA SER A 43 9.55 4.01 9.53
C SER A 43 9.59 3.45 8.10
N ILE A 44 10.43 4.01 7.21
CA ILE A 44 10.59 3.53 5.82
C ILE A 44 11.04 2.06 5.78
N LEU A 45 11.85 1.66 6.76
CA LEU A 45 12.42 0.32 6.84
C LEU A 45 11.58 -0.68 7.64
N ASP A 46 10.44 -0.26 8.22
CA ASP A 46 9.59 -1.13 9.04
C ASP A 46 9.06 -2.33 8.25
N ALA A 47 8.69 -2.10 6.97
CA ALA A 47 8.25 -3.16 6.08
C ALA A 47 9.44 -4.08 5.70
N GLN A 48 9.34 -5.36 5.99
CA GLN A 48 10.40 -6.33 5.68
C GLN A 48 10.33 -6.81 4.23
N THR A 49 11.45 -7.29 3.67
CA THR A 49 11.53 -7.78 2.28
C THR A 49 10.82 -9.13 2.06
N ASN A 50 10.14 -9.67 3.05
CA ASN A 50 9.22 -10.81 2.93
C ASN A 50 7.74 -10.41 3.14
N GLU A 51 7.45 -9.13 3.38
CA GLU A 51 6.12 -8.59 3.60
C GLU A 51 5.54 -7.93 2.35
N ILE A 52 4.21 -8.00 2.23
CA ILE A 52 3.40 -7.30 1.22
C ILE A 52 2.65 -6.16 1.91
N VAL A 53 2.69 -5.00 1.27
CA VAL A 53 1.99 -3.78 1.67
C VAL A 53 0.84 -3.51 0.71
N ILE A 54 -0.35 -3.33 1.28
CA ILE A 54 -1.55 -2.89 0.55
C ILE A 54 -1.46 -1.37 0.36
N LEU A 55 -1.56 -0.89 -0.87
CA LEU A 55 -1.65 0.54 -1.17
C LEU A 55 -3.08 0.95 -1.47
N TYR A 56 -3.55 1.96 -0.75
CA TYR A 56 -4.87 2.57 -0.97
C TYR A 56 -4.77 4.08 -1.07
N GLN A 57 -5.72 4.69 -1.78
CA GLN A 57 -5.76 6.14 -1.95
C GLN A 57 -7.18 6.68 -2.00
N LYS A 58 -7.33 7.93 -1.58
CA LYS A 58 -8.56 8.71 -1.80
C LYS A 58 -8.47 9.40 -3.16
N MET A 59 -9.44 9.14 -4.03
CA MET A 59 -9.53 9.74 -5.37
C MET A 59 -10.30 11.05 -5.33
N LYS A 60 -10.33 11.78 -6.46
CA LYS A 60 -11.03 13.07 -6.60
C LYS A 60 -12.54 12.99 -6.32
N ASP A 61 -13.15 11.82 -6.53
CA ASP A 61 -14.56 11.56 -6.21
C ASP A 61 -14.84 11.41 -4.70
N GLY A 62 -13.81 11.56 -3.86
CA GLY A 62 -13.91 11.47 -2.42
C GLY A 62 -13.88 10.04 -1.87
N LYS A 63 -13.88 9.01 -2.73
CA LYS A 63 -13.89 7.61 -2.32
C LYS A 63 -12.47 7.06 -2.19
N ARG A 64 -12.34 6.00 -1.39
CA ARG A 64 -11.07 5.28 -1.19
C ARG A 64 -11.06 4.02 -2.03
N TYR A 65 -9.89 3.71 -2.60
CA TYR A 65 -9.70 2.53 -3.44
C TYR A 65 -8.39 1.83 -3.10
N LEU A 66 -8.39 0.50 -3.16
CA LEU A 66 -7.18 -0.31 -3.17
C LEU A 66 -6.65 -0.39 -4.60
N THR A 67 -5.34 -0.24 -4.76
CA THR A 67 -4.74 -0.05 -6.09
C THR A 67 -3.56 -0.96 -6.37
N HIS A 68 -2.76 -1.27 -5.34
CA HIS A 68 -1.59 -2.11 -5.50
C HIS A 68 -1.38 -3.04 -4.31
N LEU A 69 -0.78 -4.19 -4.59
CA LEU A 69 0.01 -4.93 -3.62
C LEU A 69 1.48 -4.76 -4.00
N VAL A 70 2.30 -4.35 -3.04
CA VAL A 70 3.72 -4.07 -3.29
C VAL A 70 4.59 -4.70 -2.22
N LYS A 71 5.85 -4.97 -2.57
CA LYS A 71 6.82 -5.62 -1.70
C LYS A 71 8.16 -4.87 -1.75
N PRO A 72 8.80 -4.55 -0.61
CA PRO A 72 10.13 -3.94 -0.63
C PRO A 72 11.17 -4.91 -1.21
N ILE A 73 12.11 -4.41 -2.02
CA ILE A 73 13.14 -5.25 -2.65
C ILE A 73 14.45 -5.29 -1.85
N ASP A 74 14.79 -4.22 -1.14
CA ASP A 74 16.03 -4.06 -0.37
C ASP A 74 15.75 -3.30 0.93
N TYR A 75 16.78 -2.95 1.72
CA TYR A 75 16.64 -2.09 2.92
C TYR A 75 17.27 -0.71 2.73
N LYS A 76 17.22 -0.16 1.51
CA LYS A 76 17.85 1.12 1.18
C LYS A 76 16.83 2.26 1.19
N ILE A 77 17.17 3.34 1.91
CA ILE A 77 16.46 4.61 1.81
C ILE A 77 17.02 5.39 0.62
N ILE A 78 16.12 5.90 -0.22
CA ILE A 78 16.43 6.79 -1.33
C ILE A 78 16.00 8.20 -0.93
N GLU A 79 16.84 9.18 -1.19
CA GLU A 79 16.52 10.60 -1.07
C GLU A 79 16.42 11.24 -2.47
N GLU A 80 15.25 11.79 -2.79
CA GLU A 80 14.98 12.52 -4.02
C GLU A 80 14.59 13.97 -3.67
N GLY A 81 15.37 14.94 -4.14
CA GLY A 81 15.20 16.37 -3.80
C GLY A 81 13.99 17.07 -4.42
N ILE A 82 13.12 16.34 -5.12
CA ILE A 82 12.09 16.92 -6.00
C ILE A 82 10.85 17.36 -5.21
N ARG A 83 10.53 16.70 -4.07
CA ARG A 83 9.32 16.96 -3.28
C ARG A 83 9.66 17.36 -1.86
N GLU A 84 9.44 18.64 -1.53
CA GLU A 84 9.84 19.24 -0.24
C GLU A 84 9.43 18.41 0.99
N ASN A 85 8.21 17.85 0.99
CA ASN A 85 7.63 17.09 2.11
C ASN A 85 7.74 15.55 1.99
N TYR A 86 8.29 15.04 0.88
CA TYR A 86 8.32 13.62 0.53
C TYR A 86 9.67 13.24 -0.11
N LYS A 87 10.76 13.71 0.48
CA LYS A 87 12.11 13.52 -0.05
C LYS A 87 12.57 12.08 0.03
N PHE A 88 12.10 11.34 1.02
CA PHE A 88 12.59 9.99 1.30
C PHE A 88 11.63 8.92 0.81
N GLY A 89 12.17 7.83 0.28
CA GLY A 89 11.43 6.67 -0.17
C GLY A 89 12.28 5.40 -0.13
N ARG A 90 11.72 4.32 -0.67
CA ARG A 90 12.38 3.01 -0.82
C ARG A 90 11.81 2.33 -2.06
N ILE A 91 12.59 1.45 -2.68
CA ILE A 91 12.13 0.72 -3.87
C ILE A 91 11.20 -0.41 -3.47
N PHE A 92 10.06 -0.47 -4.15
CA PHE A 92 9.07 -1.52 -4.02
C PHE A 92 8.79 -2.15 -5.38
N GLN A 93 8.69 -3.48 -5.38
CA GLN A 93 8.19 -4.27 -6.49
C GLN A 93 6.66 -4.34 -6.42
N VAL A 94 6.00 -4.14 -7.56
CA VAL A 94 4.57 -4.40 -7.76
C VAL A 94 4.35 -5.91 -7.84
N ILE A 95 3.51 -6.41 -6.94
CA ILE A 95 3.02 -7.80 -6.95
C ILE A 95 1.69 -7.89 -7.68
N ALA A 96 0.86 -6.87 -7.50
CA ALA A 96 -0.44 -6.75 -8.13
C ALA A 96 -0.77 -5.28 -8.39
N TYR A 97 -1.33 -4.99 -9.57
CA TYR A 97 -1.76 -3.65 -9.95
C TYR A 97 -3.12 -3.71 -10.64
N THR A 98 -4.10 -2.97 -10.09
CA THR A 98 -5.49 -3.04 -10.55
C THR A 98 -5.79 -2.16 -11.76
N GLY A 99 -4.92 -1.21 -12.10
CA GLY A 99 -5.24 -0.20 -13.11
C GLY A 99 -6.30 0.80 -12.65
N GLU A 100 -6.50 1.84 -13.45
CA GLU A 100 -7.56 2.83 -13.21
C GLU A 100 -8.97 2.20 -13.25
N ASN A 101 -9.18 1.20 -14.12
CA ASN A 101 -10.49 0.57 -14.34
C ASN A 101 -10.78 -0.62 -13.41
N GLY A 102 -9.75 -1.24 -12.83
CA GLY A 102 -9.91 -2.39 -11.92
C GLY A 102 -9.81 -2.05 -10.44
N LYS A 103 -9.69 -0.77 -10.08
CA LYS A 103 -9.55 -0.30 -8.69
C LYS A 103 -10.66 -0.84 -7.78
N ILE A 104 -10.27 -1.43 -6.66
CA ILE A 104 -11.19 -2.09 -5.73
C ILE A 104 -11.73 -1.05 -4.74
N PRO A 105 -13.05 -0.82 -4.64
CA PRO A 105 -13.59 0.15 -3.69
C PRO A 105 -13.30 -0.28 -2.26
N PHE A 106 -12.66 0.59 -1.47
CA PHE A 106 -12.26 0.28 -0.09
C PHE A 106 -13.45 -0.10 0.80
N LYS A 107 -14.61 0.54 0.55
CA LYS A 107 -15.87 0.31 1.25
C LYS A 107 -16.44 -1.10 1.07
N ASP A 108 -16.00 -1.83 0.04
CA ASP A 108 -16.49 -3.16 -0.29
C ASP A 108 -15.54 -4.25 0.25
N THR A 109 -14.63 -3.89 1.16
CA THR A 109 -13.62 -4.79 1.77
C THR A 109 -13.74 -4.79 3.29
N LEU A 110 -13.28 -5.84 3.96
CA LEU A 110 -13.22 -5.92 5.43
C LEU A 110 -12.39 -4.80 6.06
N LEU A 111 -11.46 -4.19 5.31
CA LEU A 111 -10.72 -3.02 5.75
C LEU A 111 -11.64 -1.83 6.05
N SER A 112 -12.83 -1.72 5.45
CA SER A 112 -13.78 -0.63 5.72
C SER A 112 -14.24 -0.57 7.18
N ASN A 113 -14.17 -1.70 7.88
CA ASN A 113 -14.63 -1.86 9.25
C ASN A 113 -13.55 -1.52 10.30
N LEU A 114 -12.31 -1.25 9.85
CA LEU A 114 -11.20 -0.92 10.74
C LEU A 114 -11.17 0.57 11.09
N ASP A 115 -10.70 0.90 12.28
CA ASP A 115 -10.53 2.28 12.72
C ASP A 115 -9.17 2.85 12.28
N PHE A 116 -9.21 3.74 11.29
CA PHE A 116 -8.02 4.44 10.79
C PHE A 116 -7.78 5.81 11.47
N ARG A 117 -8.64 6.24 12.41
CA ARG A 117 -8.47 7.54 13.07
C ARG A 117 -7.16 7.58 13.85
N ASN A 118 -6.44 8.71 13.75
CA ASN A 118 -5.16 8.97 14.43
C ASN A 118 -4.02 7.97 14.12
N LYS A 119 -4.18 7.08 13.12
CA LYS A 119 -3.11 6.21 12.65
C LYS A 119 -2.29 7.00 11.62
N GLY A 120 -0.97 7.04 11.77
CA GLY A 120 -0.06 7.92 11.02
C GLY A 120 -0.26 7.84 9.50
N TRP A 121 -1.06 8.76 8.96
CA TRP A 121 -1.37 8.82 7.53
C TRP A 121 -0.09 9.08 6.73
N GLY A 122 0.28 8.10 5.89
CA GLY A 122 1.50 8.10 5.09
C GLY A 122 2.55 7.06 5.51
N ASP A 123 2.32 6.32 6.59
CA ASP A 123 3.15 5.21 7.02
C ASP A 123 2.60 3.84 6.54
N ALA A 124 3.44 2.81 6.51
CA ALA A 124 3.03 1.42 6.23
C ALA A 124 2.70 0.71 7.54
N VAL A 125 1.44 0.80 7.96
CA VAL A 125 0.96 0.33 9.27
C VAL A 125 0.66 -1.16 9.23
N GLU A 126 1.10 -1.92 10.23
CA GLU A 126 0.73 -3.33 10.40
C GLU A 126 -0.77 -3.51 10.59
N LEU A 127 -1.35 -4.50 9.90
CA LEU A 127 -2.74 -4.90 10.07
C LEU A 127 -3.04 -5.30 11.52
N ALA A 128 -2.08 -5.91 12.22
CA ALA A 128 -2.19 -6.26 13.64
C ALA A 128 -2.35 -5.05 14.57
N LYS A 129 -1.93 -3.84 14.15
CA LYS A 129 -2.08 -2.60 14.94
C LYS A 129 -3.42 -1.89 14.74
N ILE A 130 -4.23 -2.37 13.78
CA ILE A 130 -5.51 -1.75 13.38
C ILE A 130 -6.67 -2.73 13.28
N SER A 131 -6.42 -4.03 13.47
CA SER A 131 -7.42 -5.10 13.39
C SER A 131 -7.34 -6.00 14.62
N LYS A 132 -8.44 -6.67 14.95
CA LYS A 132 -8.41 -7.75 15.95
C LYS A 132 -7.73 -8.98 15.36
N THR A 133 -7.03 -9.76 16.18
CA THR A 133 -6.28 -10.95 15.74
C THR A 133 -7.12 -11.92 14.92
N ASN A 134 -8.37 -12.16 15.32
CA ASN A 134 -9.30 -13.06 14.63
C ASN A 134 -9.81 -12.52 13.27
N GLN A 135 -9.54 -11.26 12.92
CA GLN A 135 -9.93 -10.65 11.64
C GLN A 135 -8.78 -10.64 10.62
N ILE A 136 -7.53 -10.75 11.08
CA ILE A 136 -6.34 -10.58 10.22
C ILE A 136 -6.35 -11.59 9.08
N GLU A 137 -6.54 -12.87 9.38
CA GLU A 137 -6.56 -13.92 8.37
C GLU A 137 -7.70 -13.74 7.35
N SER A 138 -8.87 -13.29 7.80
CA SER A 138 -10.00 -12.99 6.91
C SER A 138 -9.69 -11.83 5.96
N ILE A 139 -9.07 -10.75 6.48
CA ILE A 139 -8.61 -9.62 5.67
C ILE A 139 -7.56 -10.09 4.66
N GLN A 140 -6.57 -10.86 5.10
CA GLN A 140 -5.51 -11.37 4.23
C GLN A 140 -6.06 -12.20 3.07
N ASN A 141 -6.96 -13.14 3.36
CA ASN A 141 -7.58 -14.01 2.34
C ASN A 141 -8.50 -13.23 1.39
N GLU A 142 -9.28 -12.29 1.90
CA GLU A 142 -10.14 -11.43 1.07
C GLU A 142 -9.31 -10.59 0.11
N ILE A 143 -8.29 -9.89 0.62
CA ILE A 143 -7.42 -9.04 -0.18
C ILE A 143 -6.68 -9.87 -1.22
N TYR A 144 -6.13 -11.03 -0.84
CA TYR A 144 -5.50 -11.96 -1.79
C TYR A 144 -6.47 -12.34 -2.92
N THR A 145 -7.69 -12.72 -2.58
CA THR A 145 -8.72 -13.14 -3.55
C THR A 145 -9.08 -12.01 -4.51
N MET A 146 -9.29 -10.80 -3.99
CA MET A 146 -9.63 -9.63 -4.80
C MET A 146 -8.49 -9.22 -5.75
N PHE A 147 -7.23 -9.38 -5.32
CA PHE A 147 -6.07 -9.03 -6.14
C PHE A 147 -5.59 -10.16 -7.07
N LYS A 148 -6.03 -11.40 -6.87
CA LYS A 148 -5.63 -12.57 -7.67
C LYS A 148 -5.72 -12.37 -9.19
N PRO A 149 -6.77 -11.72 -9.75
CA PRO A 149 -6.83 -11.46 -11.20
C PRO A 149 -5.77 -10.49 -11.72
N PHE A 150 -5.08 -9.78 -10.83
CA PHE A 150 -4.14 -8.70 -11.14
C PHE A 150 -2.69 -9.05 -10.82
N PHE A 151 -2.39 -10.30 -10.45
CA PHE A 151 -1.02 -10.74 -10.17
C PHE A 151 -0.18 -10.79 -11.46
N THR A 152 1.05 -10.28 -11.35
CA THR A 152 2.02 -10.20 -12.46
C THR A 152 3.08 -11.29 -12.41
#